data_AF-A0ABD0KWN5-F1
#
_entry.id   AF-A0ABD0KWN5-F1
#
_cell.length_a   1.000
_cell.length_b   1.000
_cell.length_c   1.000
_cell.angle_alpha   90.00
_cell.angle_beta   90.00
_cell.angle_gamma   90.00
#
_symmetry.space_group_name_H-M   'P 1'
#
loop_
_entity.id
_entity.type
_entity.pdbx_description
1 polymer ?
#
loop_
_entity_poly.entity_id
_entity_poly.type
_entity_poly.pdbx_seq_one_letter_code
_entity_poly.pdbx_strand_id
1 'polypeptide(L)'
;MSDTSASSIVRQTRLEYEDMRRKLVETEKKLNRLARLEAQRAGSGDEGRIRNQNALSSVVSKGDGHFPSFAAAASMEDMESVRSELSTVPGSYTGFASRPLPASTPSKKRMPQGDGQPATDDYDSDSSGSLSQGHNSNNHLKLLRQNQRLLSEVERLVCELQKAKQRLTELQDKVEGLQAETEAQDKALSVETQRHELMRNFLETQESLEDYQRRSHERIKKQVETLQATVTQHETEIERLKAVSAVEQETKDDMEAQTLELRRQLAKLTTRLHKYEDEARHVSVLRQENAVLKSQVEEGREVIIQVEELTQQLRRRRGQHDQAGHMANAADDSGNSSIHLGTSLQSASGKGKNSSRVQRERRAGMAGDNMNNSGLTINGILSELRTMLFDMDEEIHRLKGHLASQQEDEHMIRELRTELSMLMERAQAGEQRYQELEKVVGRLEADKSRLAREVTELTQQVADRDSQVLTLDARLSQRNSQIIELQEDVSNRCSEIARLEKEVGHTL
;
A
#
# COMPACT_ATOMS: atom_id res chain seq x y z
N MET A 1 43.49 13.77 0.97
CA MET A 1 42.40 13.30 0.07
C MET A 1 41.20 12.72 0.81
N SER A 2 41.13 12.83 2.14
CA SER A 2 40.03 12.35 3.00
C SER A 2 38.90 13.36 3.20
N ASP A 3 39.15 14.67 3.02
CA ASP A 3 38.18 15.72 3.34
C ASP A 3 37.02 15.83 2.33
N THR A 4 37.21 15.31 1.11
CA THR A 4 36.16 15.30 0.08
C THR A 4 35.04 14.30 0.39
N SER A 5 35.34 13.20 1.09
CA SER A 5 34.34 12.18 1.45
C SER A 5 33.38 12.68 2.53
N ALA A 6 33.92 13.29 3.59
CA ALA A 6 33.10 13.86 4.67
C ALA A 6 32.20 15.00 4.17
N SER A 7 32.71 15.88 3.31
CA SER A 7 31.89 16.95 2.71
C SER A 7 30.79 16.42 1.79
N SER A 8 31.02 15.29 1.11
CA SER A 8 30.01 14.65 0.26
C SER A 8 28.86 14.07 1.09
N ILE A 9 29.20 13.38 2.19
CA ILE A 9 28.21 12.78 3.10
C ILE A 9 27.36 13.85 3.78
N VAL A 10 27.96 14.97 4.23
CA VAL A 10 27.21 16.09 4.83
C VAL A 10 26.28 16.76 3.80
N ARG A 11 26.71 16.85 2.55
CA ARG A 11 25.87 17.40 1.47
C ARG A 11 24.70 16.47 1.14
N GLN A 12 24.94 15.17 1.10
CA GLN A 12 23.93 14.15 0.83
C GLN A 12 22.87 14.12 1.93
N THR A 13 23.28 14.05 3.20
CA THR A 13 22.37 14.08 4.36
C THR A 13 21.55 15.37 4.43
N ARG A 14 22.14 16.51 4.04
CA ARG A 14 21.40 17.78 3.92
C ARG A 14 20.32 17.73 2.84
N LEU A 15 20.60 17.15 1.68
CA LEU A 15 19.62 17.02 0.59
C LEU A 15 18.48 16.07 0.98
N GLU A 16 18.78 14.97 1.66
CA GLU A 16 17.79 14.02 2.17
C GLU A 16 16.88 14.67 3.24
N TYR A 17 17.45 15.48 4.12
CA TYR A 17 16.68 16.25 5.10
C TYR A 17 15.75 17.27 4.43
N GLU A 18 16.23 17.98 3.41
CA GLU A 18 15.41 18.93 2.64
C GLU A 18 14.28 18.24 1.85
N ASP A 19 14.51 17.01 1.37
CA ASP A 19 13.46 16.19 0.71
C ASP A 19 12.41 15.69 1.71
N MET A 20 12.83 15.18 2.88
CA MET A 20 11.92 14.79 3.95
C MET A 20 11.05 15.97 4.41
N ARG A 21 11.64 17.16 4.58
CA ARG A 21 10.91 18.37 4.94
C ARG A 21 9.86 18.76 3.89
N ARG A 22 10.17 18.61 2.60
CA ARG A 22 9.20 18.86 1.50
C ARG A 22 8.04 17.87 1.55
N LYS A 23 8.32 16.58 1.75
CA LYS A 23 7.29 15.53 1.90
C LYS A 23 6.38 15.80 3.09
N LEU A 24 6.93 16.25 4.22
CA LEU A 24 6.16 16.56 5.43
C LEU A 24 5.19 17.75 5.22
N VAL A 25 5.62 18.78 4.49
CA VAL A 25 4.75 19.91 4.13
C VAL A 25 3.65 19.47 3.15
N GLU A 26 3.94 18.52 2.26
CA GLU A 26 2.94 17.99 1.32
C GLU A 26 1.89 17.13 2.05
N THR A 27 2.30 16.29 3.01
CA THR A 27 1.36 15.51 3.83
C THR A 27 0.50 16.41 4.70
N GLU A 28 1.06 17.46 5.30
CA GLU A 28 0.31 18.48 6.05
C GLU A 28 -0.74 19.18 5.16
N LYS A 29 -0.40 19.53 3.91
CA LYS A 29 -1.37 20.09 2.95
C LYS A 29 -2.50 19.09 2.61
N LYS A 30 -2.17 17.80 2.46
CA LYS A 30 -3.18 16.74 2.20
C LYS A 30 -4.11 16.56 3.39
N LEU A 31 -3.58 16.52 4.62
CA LEU A 31 -4.38 16.45 5.85
C LEU A 31 -5.30 17.67 6.00
N ASN A 32 -4.81 18.88 5.75
CA ASN A 32 -5.63 20.08 5.77
C ASN A 32 -6.75 20.07 4.71
N ARG A 33 -6.51 19.46 3.53
CA ARG A 33 -7.56 19.27 2.52
C ARG A 33 -8.62 18.27 2.96
N LEU A 34 -8.21 17.17 3.59
CA LEU A 34 -9.14 16.18 4.16
C LEU A 34 -9.98 16.78 5.27
N ALA A 35 -9.38 17.53 6.20
CA ALA A 35 -10.10 18.22 7.27
C ALA A 35 -11.14 19.22 6.72
N ARG A 36 -10.84 19.91 5.60
CA ARG A 36 -11.82 20.78 4.92
C ARG A 36 -12.96 19.99 4.30
N LEU A 37 -12.69 18.84 3.68
CA LEU A 37 -13.72 17.97 3.11
C LEU A 37 -14.60 17.37 4.22
N GLU A 38 -14.02 16.99 5.35
CA GLU A 38 -14.77 16.55 6.53
C GLU A 38 -15.65 17.67 7.10
N ALA A 39 -15.14 18.89 7.19
CA ALA A 39 -15.93 20.05 7.62
C ALA A 39 -17.09 20.36 6.63
N GLN A 40 -16.86 20.23 5.32
CA GLN A 40 -17.91 20.36 4.29
C GLN A 40 -18.95 19.23 4.37
N ARG A 41 -18.53 18.02 4.73
CA ARG A 41 -19.43 16.88 4.92
C ARG A 41 -20.25 17.01 6.21
N ALA A 42 -19.64 17.50 7.29
CA ALA A 42 -20.32 17.76 8.55
C ALA A 42 -21.30 18.94 8.44
N GLY A 43 -20.96 19.98 7.67
CA GLY A 43 -21.82 21.16 7.47
C GLY A 43 -22.98 20.97 6.49
N SER A 44 -22.96 19.95 5.63
CA SER A 44 -24.04 19.70 4.65
C SER A 44 -25.07 18.66 5.10
N GLY A 45 -24.90 18.08 6.29
CA GLY A 45 -25.66 16.90 6.73
C GLY A 45 -27.01 17.16 7.41
N ASP A 46 -27.27 18.33 8.02
CA ASP A 46 -28.40 18.40 8.98
C ASP A 46 -29.31 19.65 8.89
N GLU A 47 -28.89 20.77 8.30
CA GLU A 47 -29.79 21.96 8.20
C GLU A 47 -30.67 22.00 6.94
N GLY A 48 -30.38 21.18 5.93
CA GLY A 48 -31.13 21.17 4.66
C GLY A 48 -32.41 20.34 4.67
N ARG A 49 -32.57 19.40 5.61
CA ARG A 49 -33.68 18.43 5.60
C ARG A 49 -34.91 18.85 6.41
N ILE A 50 -34.76 19.77 7.36
CA ILE A 50 -35.87 20.21 8.22
C ILE A 50 -36.63 21.41 7.61
N ARG A 51 -36.04 22.18 6.69
CA ARG A 51 -36.72 23.35 6.10
C ARG A 51 -37.61 23.03 4.89
N ASN A 52 -37.53 21.82 4.33
CA ASN A 52 -38.26 21.46 3.10
C ASN A 52 -39.51 20.57 3.32
N GLN A 53 -39.88 20.28 4.57
CA GLN A 53 -41.17 19.61 4.87
C GLN A 53 -42.29 20.57 5.29
N ASN A 54 -41.99 21.84 5.58
CA ASN A 54 -43.00 22.86 5.92
C ASN A 54 -43.44 23.75 4.74
N ALA A 55 -42.95 23.49 3.51
CA ALA A 55 -43.31 24.27 2.31
C ALA A 55 -44.33 23.56 1.39
N LEU A 56 -44.71 22.31 1.67
CA LEU A 56 -45.63 21.53 0.82
C LEU A 56 -47.11 21.56 1.25
N SER A 57 -47.50 22.37 2.25
CA SER A 57 -48.90 22.52 2.67
C SER A 57 -49.56 23.86 2.33
N SER A 58 -48.90 24.75 1.57
CA SER A 58 -49.38 26.13 1.39
C SER A 58 -49.17 26.73 -0.01
N VAL A 59 -49.52 26.02 -1.09
CA VAL A 59 -49.72 26.69 -2.40
C VAL A 59 -50.86 26.03 -3.17
N VAL A 60 -52.09 26.37 -2.78
CA VAL A 60 -53.22 26.49 -3.72
C VAL A 60 -53.48 27.98 -3.87
N SER A 61 -52.98 28.56 -4.96
CA SER A 61 -53.59 29.68 -5.71
C SER A 61 -52.55 30.51 -6.46
N LYS A 62 -52.80 30.67 -7.77
CA LYS A 62 -52.27 31.68 -8.70
C LYS A 62 -50.76 31.53 -8.98
N GLY A 63 -50.34 31.31 -10.22
CA GLY A 63 -50.74 31.99 -11.43
C GLY A 63 -49.51 32.72 -11.96
N ASP A 64 -49.30 32.61 -13.27
CA ASP A 64 -48.31 33.30 -14.10
C ASP A 64 -46.85 32.81 -14.07
N GLY A 65 -46.39 32.50 -15.29
CA GLY A 65 -45.11 31.89 -15.57
C GLY A 65 -44.03 32.89 -15.94
N HIS A 66 -42.80 32.39 -15.93
CA HIS A 66 -41.74 32.72 -16.87
C HIS A 66 -40.56 31.78 -16.58
N PHE A 67 -40.26 30.90 -17.53
CA PHE A 67 -39.05 30.08 -17.56
C PHE A 67 -37.88 30.96 -18.04
N PRO A 68 -36.70 30.94 -17.40
CA PRO A 68 -35.46 31.26 -18.08
C PRO A 68 -34.76 29.96 -18.49
N SER A 69 -34.68 29.80 -19.81
CA SER A 69 -33.75 28.94 -20.51
C SER A 69 -32.31 29.28 -20.11
N PHE A 70 -31.57 28.31 -19.61
CA PHE A 70 -30.11 28.33 -19.61
C PHE A 70 -29.60 27.16 -20.45
N ALA A 71 -29.34 27.48 -21.71
CA ALA A 71 -28.51 26.69 -22.60
C ALA A 71 -27.04 26.86 -22.17
N ALA A 72 -26.39 25.76 -21.79
CA ALA A 72 -24.94 25.66 -21.73
C ALA A 72 -24.53 24.49 -22.62
N ALA A 73 -24.11 24.84 -23.83
CA ALA A 73 -23.43 23.94 -24.74
C ALA A 73 -22.00 23.68 -24.21
N ALA A 74 -21.70 22.43 -23.88
CA ALA A 74 -20.34 21.96 -23.65
C ALA A 74 -20.12 20.72 -24.51
N SER A 75 -19.37 20.96 -25.60
CA SER A 75 -18.48 20.07 -26.36
C SER A 75 -18.55 18.57 -26.03
N MET A 76 -19.04 17.80 -26.99
CA MET A 76 -19.12 16.34 -26.97
C MET A 76 -18.41 15.74 -28.20
N GLU A 77 -17.20 16.22 -28.49
CA GLU A 77 -16.32 15.70 -29.55
C GLU A 77 -15.05 15.15 -28.89
N ASP A 78 -15.10 13.92 -28.36
CA ASP A 78 -13.89 13.10 -28.09
C ASP A 78 -14.17 11.64 -27.67
N MET A 79 -15.39 11.11 -27.89
CA MET A 79 -15.80 9.78 -27.39
C MET A 79 -16.07 8.73 -28.49
N GLU A 80 -15.61 8.94 -29.72
CA GLU A 80 -15.82 7.98 -30.83
C GLU A 80 -14.58 7.14 -31.22
N SER A 81 -13.43 7.29 -30.55
CA SER A 81 -12.19 6.60 -30.99
C SER A 81 -11.87 5.24 -30.32
N VAL A 82 -12.77 4.64 -29.53
CA VAL A 82 -12.48 3.36 -28.83
C VAL A 82 -13.46 2.22 -29.18
N ARG A 83 -14.30 2.38 -30.21
CA ARG A 83 -15.34 1.38 -30.53
C ARG A 83 -14.94 0.28 -31.52
N SER A 84 -13.66 0.13 -31.85
CA SER A 84 -13.23 -0.68 -33.01
C SER A 84 -12.45 -1.98 -32.72
N GLU A 85 -12.24 -2.41 -31.46
CA GLU A 85 -11.34 -3.57 -31.21
C GLU A 85 -11.89 -4.71 -30.32
N LEU A 86 -13.21 -4.81 -30.10
CA LEU A 86 -13.79 -5.96 -29.37
C LEU A 86 -14.88 -6.66 -30.20
N SER A 87 -14.49 -7.22 -31.34
CA SER A 87 -15.32 -8.12 -32.14
C SER A 87 -14.58 -9.41 -32.51
N THR A 88 -14.14 -10.15 -31.50
CA THR A 88 -13.86 -11.59 -31.62
C THR A 88 -14.14 -12.27 -30.29
N VAL A 89 -15.40 -12.60 -30.03
CA VAL A 89 -15.77 -13.66 -29.07
C VAL A 89 -16.16 -14.89 -29.88
N PRO A 90 -15.52 -16.06 -29.68
CA PRO A 90 -15.90 -17.29 -30.34
C PRO A 90 -17.27 -17.74 -29.85
N GLY A 91 -18.15 -18.03 -30.80
CA GLY A 91 -19.45 -18.61 -30.53
C GLY A 91 -19.32 -20.00 -29.92
N SER A 92 -20.07 -20.24 -28.85
CA SER A 92 -20.69 -21.54 -28.57
C SER A 92 -21.57 -21.37 -27.33
N TYR A 93 -22.84 -21.03 -27.50
CA TYR A 93 -23.92 -21.39 -26.57
C TYR A 93 -25.29 -21.07 -27.21
N THR A 94 -25.60 -21.75 -28.31
CA THR A 94 -26.98 -21.86 -28.81
C THR A 94 -27.40 -23.32 -28.70
N GLY A 95 -27.87 -23.68 -27.50
CA GLY A 95 -28.31 -25.03 -27.15
C GLY A 95 -29.62 -25.01 -26.38
N PHE A 96 -30.59 -24.20 -26.81
CA PHE A 96 -31.98 -24.38 -26.40
C PHE A 96 -32.78 -24.84 -27.61
N ALA A 97 -32.97 -26.16 -27.68
CA ALA A 97 -33.91 -26.78 -28.58
C ALA A 97 -35.32 -26.32 -28.22
N SER A 98 -35.83 -25.35 -28.97
CA SER A 98 -37.23 -24.97 -28.97
C SER A 98 -38.04 -26.16 -29.47
N ARG A 99 -38.70 -26.88 -28.56
CA ARG A 99 -39.72 -27.85 -28.92
C ARG A 99 -40.89 -27.10 -29.57
N PRO A 100 -41.33 -27.45 -30.79
CA PRO A 100 -42.54 -26.88 -31.36
C PRO A 100 -43.76 -27.47 -30.65
N LEU A 101 -44.55 -26.60 -30.03
CA LEU A 101 -45.87 -26.95 -29.50
C LEU A 101 -46.81 -27.24 -30.69
N PRO A 102 -47.61 -28.32 -30.67
CA PRO A 102 -48.65 -28.53 -31.67
C PRO A 102 -49.82 -27.60 -31.37
N ALA A 103 -49.99 -26.57 -32.22
CA ALA A 103 -51.21 -25.77 -32.25
C ALA A 103 -52.37 -26.64 -32.76
N SER A 104 -53.17 -27.18 -31.83
CA SER A 104 -54.47 -27.79 -32.15
C SER A 104 -55.55 -26.71 -32.10
N THR A 105 -55.88 -26.16 -33.27
CA THR A 105 -57.15 -25.45 -33.49
C THR A 105 -58.24 -26.49 -33.79
N PRO A 106 -59.42 -26.44 -33.15
CA PRO A 106 -60.54 -27.29 -33.53
C PRO A 106 -61.19 -26.74 -34.80
N SER A 107 -60.91 -27.40 -35.93
CA SER A 107 -61.57 -27.14 -37.21
C SER A 107 -63.04 -27.55 -37.12
N LYS A 108 -63.88 -26.53 -36.97
CA LYS A 108 -65.34 -26.55 -37.04
C LYS A 108 -65.79 -27.00 -38.44
N LYS A 109 -66.05 -28.29 -38.63
CA LYS A 109 -66.64 -28.82 -39.87
C LYS A 109 -68.15 -28.59 -39.85
N ARG A 110 -68.56 -27.38 -40.27
CA ARG A 110 -69.93 -27.07 -40.68
C ARG A 110 -70.28 -27.96 -41.88
N MET A 111 -71.27 -28.84 -41.73
CA MET A 111 -72.05 -29.35 -42.85
C MET A 111 -73.10 -28.29 -43.24
N PRO A 112 -73.30 -28.01 -44.54
CA PRO A 112 -74.32 -27.08 -44.98
C PRO A 112 -75.68 -27.78 -44.97
N GLN A 113 -76.66 -27.16 -44.30
CA GLN A 113 -78.05 -27.22 -44.74
C GLN A 113 -78.10 -26.53 -46.10
N GLY A 114 -78.54 -27.26 -47.11
CA GLY A 114 -78.78 -26.78 -48.47
C GLY A 114 -79.99 -27.50 -49.03
N ASP A 115 -81.01 -26.70 -49.31
CA ASP A 115 -82.36 -27.05 -49.74
C ASP A 115 -82.42 -27.96 -50.98
N GLY A 116 -83.48 -28.78 -51.03
CA GLY A 116 -83.79 -29.63 -52.19
C GLY A 116 -85.14 -30.32 -52.03
N GLN A 117 -86.21 -29.56 -52.27
CA GLN A 117 -87.59 -29.90 -52.64
C GLN A 117 -88.00 -31.39 -52.74
N PRO A 118 -89.16 -31.80 -52.19
CA PRO A 118 -89.90 -32.93 -52.75
C PRO A 118 -90.66 -32.45 -53.99
N ALA A 119 -90.33 -33.02 -55.15
CA ALA A 119 -91.13 -32.94 -56.35
C ALA A 119 -92.49 -33.60 -56.09
N THR A 120 -93.53 -32.81 -56.27
CA THR A 120 -94.90 -33.23 -56.56
C THR A 120 -94.89 -33.98 -57.88
N ASP A 121 -95.23 -35.28 -57.88
CA ASP A 121 -95.67 -35.95 -59.10
C ASP A 121 -97.03 -36.59 -58.82
N ASP A 122 -97.97 -36.12 -59.62
CA ASP A 122 -99.36 -36.49 -59.73
C ASP A 122 -99.53 -38.00 -59.94
N TYR A 123 -100.48 -38.59 -59.21
CA TYR A 123 -101.17 -39.79 -59.70
C TYR A 123 -102.65 -39.46 -59.83
N ASP A 124 -102.99 -39.08 -61.05
CA ASP A 124 -104.34 -38.97 -61.57
C ASP A 124 -105.03 -40.34 -61.64
N SER A 125 -106.34 -40.23 -61.45
CA SER A 125 -107.45 -41.14 -61.70
C SER A 125 -107.28 -42.17 -62.83
N ASP A 126 -107.73 -43.40 -62.61
CA ASP A 126 -108.74 -44.11 -63.44
C ASP A 126 -108.99 -45.52 -62.86
N SER A 127 -110.18 -45.83 -62.35
CA SER A 127 -111.40 -46.21 -63.09
C SER A 127 -111.43 -47.67 -63.55
N SER A 128 -112.52 -48.34 -63.13
CA SER A 128 -113.26 -49.44 -63.77
C SER A 128 -113.11 -50.88 -63.25
N GLY A 129 -114.28 -51.53 -63.14
CA GLY A 129 -114.44 -52.99 -63.16
C GLY A 129 -115.05 -53.59 -61.88
N SER A 130 -116.37 -53.51 -61.64
CA SER A 130 -117.41 -54.39 -62.19
C SER A 130 -117.56 -55.76 -61.49
N LEU A 131 -118.72 -55.90 -60.82
CA LEU A 131 -119.59 -57.10 -60.73
C LEU A 131 -119.04 -58.38 -60.06
N SER A 132 -119.73 -58.84 -59.01
CA SER A 132 -120.71 -59.94 -59.12
C SER A 132 -120.84 -60.76 -57.82
N GLN A 133 -122.10 -61.10 -57.50
CA GLN A 133 -122.56 -62.29 -56.75
C GLN A 133 -121.98 -62.51 -55.35
N GLY A 134 -122.76 -62.40 -54.27
CA GLY A 134 -124.05 -63.08 -54.12
C GLY A 134 -123.84 -64.30 -53.22
N HIS A 135 -124.49 -64.28 -52.06
CA HIS A 135 -124.60 -65.37 -51.08
C HIS A 135 -123.38 -65.59 -50.17
N ASN A 136 -123.36 -64.87 -49.03
CA ASN A 136 -122.92 -65.39 -47.72
C ASN A 136 -122.93 -64.26 -46.66
N SER A 137 -124.10 -63.68 -46.39
CA SER A 137 -124.28 -62.59 -45.39
C SER A 137 -123.79 -62.96 -43.97
N ASN A 138 -123.71 -64.25 -43.65
CA ASN A 138 -123.14 -64.72 -42.39
C ASN A 138 -121.61 -64.78 -42.36
N ASN A 139 -120.93 -65.03 -43.48
CA ASN A 139 -119.46 -65.00 -43.54
C ASN A 139 -118.94 -63.58 -43.68
N HIS A 140 -119.67 -62.71 -44.41
CA HIS A 140 -119.31 -61.29 -44.51
C HIS A 140 -119.42 -60.58 -43.16
N LEU A 141 -120.46 -60.85 -42.37
CA LEU A 141 -120.58 -60.30 -41.02
C LEU A 141 -119.50 -60.83 -40.05
N LYS A 142 -119.10 -62.10 -40.19
CA LYS A 142 -117.96 -62.67 -39.44
C LYS A 142 -116.64 -62.03 -39.85
N LEU A 143 -116.42 -61.81 -41.14
CA LEU A 143 -115.24 -61.14 -41.68
C LEU A 143 -115.21 -59.67 -41.28
N LEU A 144 -116.36 -58.98 -41.25
CA LEU A 144 -116.47 -57.60 -40.78
C LEU A 144 -116.16 -57.49 -39.30
N ARG A 145 -116.68 -58.40 -38.47
CA ARG A 145 -116.35 -58.47 -37.03
C ARG A 145 -114.88 -58.83 -36.80
N GLN A 146 -114.32 -59.71 -37.63
CA GLN A 146 -112.90 -60.05 -37.58
C GLN A 146 -112.03 -58.86 -37.98
N ASN A 147 -112.38 -58.16 -39.06
CA ASN A 147 -111.70 -56.93 -39.49
C ASN A 147 -111.82 -55.84 -38.43
N GLN A 148 -112.96 -55.70 -37.76
CA GLN A 148 -113.14 -54.73 -36.68
C GLN A 148 -112.29 -55.09 -35.43
N ARG A 149 -112.15 -56.38 -35.10
CA ARG A 149 -111.20 -56.85 -34.08
C ARG A 149 -109.75 -56.60 -34.50
N LEU A 150 -109.39 -56.90 -35.75
CA LEU A 150 -108.06 -56.64 -36.28
C LEU A 150 -107.76 -55.14 -36.29
N LEU A 151 -108.73 -54.28 -36.63
CA LEU A 151 -108.57 -52.83 -36.56
C LEU A 151 -108.33 -52.37 -35.12
N SER A 152 -109.13 -52.85 -34.17
CA SER A 152 -108.97 -52.53 -32.74
C SER A 152 -107.60 -52.97 -32.22
N GLU A 153 -107.12 -54.13 -32.68
CA GLU A 153 -105.80 -54.65 -32.34
C GLU A 153 -104.67 -53.85 -33.00
N VAL A 154 -104.84 -53.42 -34.24
CA VAL A 154 -103.91 -52.51 -34.92
C VAL A 154 -103.87 -51.16 -34.21
N GLU A 155 -105.00 -50.58 -33.82
CA GLU A 155 -105.06 -49.33 -33.04
C GLU A 155 -104.39 -49.47 -31.67
N ARG A 156 -104.59 -50.61 -30.99
CA ARG A 156 -103.89 -50.95 -29.74
C ARG A 156 -102.38 -51.03 -29.96
N LEU A 157 -101.94 -51.73 -31.01
CA LEU A 157 -100.53 -51.86 -31.37
C LEU A 157 -99.91 -50.52 -31.79
N VAL A 158 -100.65 -49.65 -32.47
CA VAL A 158 -100.21 -48.29 -32.83
C VAL A 158 -100.03 -47.45 -31.56
N CYS A 159 -100.98 -47.52 -30.62
CA CYS A 159 -100.84 -46.84 -29.32
C CYS A 159 -99.63 -47.37 -28.53
N GLU A 160 -99.41 -48.68 -28.52
CA GLU A 160 -98.24 -49.30 -27.87
C GLU A 160 -96.93 -48.91 -28.53
N LEU A 161 -96.89 -48.88 -29.87
CA LEU A 161 -95.74 -48.40 -30.64
C LEU A 161 -95.45 -46.93 -30.34
N GLN A 162 -96.49 -46.09 -30.23
CA GLN A 162 -96.32 -44.66 -29.95
C GLN A 162 -95.83 -44.42 -28.51
N LYS A 163 -96.33 -45.19 -27.53
CA LYS A 163 -95.78 -45.20 -26.16
C LYS A 163 -94.33 -45.69 -26.14
N ALA A 164 -93.99 -46.72 -26.92
CA ALA A 164 -92.63 -47.21 -27.03
C ALA A 164 -91.69 -46.16 -27.67
N LYS A 165 -92.16 -45.44 -28.69
CA LYS A 165 -91.43 -44.31 -29.30
C LYS A 165 -91.18 -43.18 -28.30
N GLN A 166 -92.20 -42.79 -27.53
CA GLN A 166 -92.05 -41.78 -26.46
C GLN A 166 -91.04 -42.22 -25.39
N ARG A 167 -91.08 -43.49 -24.97
CA ARG A 167 -90.08 -44.04 -24.06
C ARG A 167 -88.68 -44.05 -24.66
N LEU A 168 -88.57 -44.32 -25.96
CA LEU A 168 -87.29 -44.31 -26.66
C LEU A 168 -86.71 -42.90 -26.74
N THR A 169 -87.53 -41.88 -27.00
CA THR A 169 -87.09 -40.48 -26.96
C THR A 169 -86.70 -40.05 -25.54
N GLU A 170 -87.48 -40.41 -24.52
CA GLU A 170 -87.11 -40.14 -23.11
C GLU A 170 -85.80 -40.83 -22.70
N LEU A 171 -85.53 -42.03 -23.21
CA LEU A 171 -84.28 -42.74 -22.96
C LEU A 171 -83.11 -42.10 -23.74
N GLN A 172 -83.34 -41.62 -24.96
CA GLN A 172 -82.34 -40.87 -25.73
C GLN A 172 -81.96 -39.58 -24.99
N ASP A 173 -82.93 -38.78 -24.55
CA ASP A 173 -82.68 -37.56 -23.78
C ASP A 173 -81.90 -37.86 -22.48
N LYS A 174 -82.21 -38.98 -21.81
CA LYS A 174 -81.46 -39.44 -20.63
C LYS A 174 -80.02 -39.84 -20.95
N VAL A 175 -79.79 -40.52 -22.07
CA VAL A 175 -78.43 -40.90 -22.50
C VAL A 175 -77.63 -39.66 -22.87
N GLU A 176 -78.22 -38.71 -23.59
CA GLU A 176 -77.59 -37.43 -23.92
C GLU A 176 -77.28 -36.61 -22.66
N GLY A 177 -78.20 -36.59 -21.68
CA GLY A 177 -77.99 -35.95 -20.38
C GLY A 177 -76.83 -36.57 -19.59
N LEU A 178 -76.78 -37.90 -19.51
CA LEU A 178 -75.68 -38.62 -18.85
C LEU A 178 -74.34 -38.43 -19.58
N GLN A 179 -74.34 -38.38 -20.92
CA GLN A 179 -73.14 -38.08 -21.70
C GLN A 179 -72.63 -36.66 -21.40
N ALA A 180 -73.51 -35.66 -21.42
CA ALA A 180 -73.14 -34.28 -21.07
C ALA A 180 -72.61 -34.17 -19.63
N GLU A 181 -73.19 -34.91 -18.68
CA GLU A 181 -72.71 -34.98 -17.30
C GLU A 181 -71.32 -35.61 -17.22
N THR A 182 -71.06 -36.73 -17.92
CA THR A 182 -69.72 -37.35 -17.96
C THR A 182 -68.68 -36.43 -18.60
N GLU A 183 -69.02 -35.74 -19.69
CA GLU A 183 -68.11 -34.75 -20.30
C GLU A 183 -67.83 -33.58 -19.37
N ALA A 184 -68.82 -33.14 -18.59
CA ALA A 184 -68.64 -32.09 -17.59
C ALA A 184 -67.72 -32.56 -16.45
N GLN A 185 -67.88 -33.80 -15.99
CA GLN A 185 -67.00 -34.40 -14.98
C GLN A 185 -65.55 -34.55 -15.49
N ASP A 186 -65.34 -34.99 -16.73
CA ASP A 186 -64.00 -35.10 -17.32
C ASP A 186 -63.33 -33.73 -17.47
N LYS A 187 -64.10 -32.71 -17.89
CA LYS A 187 -63.60 -31.32 -17.93
C LYS A 187 -63.24 -30.82 -16.54
N ALA A 188 -64.06 -31.11 -15.52
CA ALA A 188 -63.76 -30.74 -14.14
C ALA A 188 -62.49 -31.42 -13.61
N LEU A 189 -62.32 -32.72 -13.88
CA LEU A 189 -61.09 -33.46 -13.55
C LEU A 189 -59.86 -32.90 -14.28
N SER A 190 -60.00 -32.51 -15.56
CA SER A 190 -58.93 -31.88 -16.32
C SER A 190 -58.53 -30.51 -15.76
N VAL A 191 -59.47 -29.73 -15.23
CA VAL A 191 -59.17 -28.45 -14.59
C VAL A 191 -58.47 -28.67 -13.25
N GLU A 192 -58.90 -29.67 -12.47
CA GLU A 192 -58.27 -29.99 -11.18
C GLU A 192 -56.84 -30.51 -11.36
N THR A 193 -56.57 -31.33 -12.39
CA THR A 193 -55.20 -31.76 -12.70
C THR A 193 -54.30 -30.59 -13.11
N GLN A 194 -54.80 -29.65 -13.93
CA GLN A 194 -54.08 -28.42 -14.25
C GLN A 194 -53.82 -27.56 -13.01
N ARG A 195 -54.79 -27.46 -12.09
CA ARG A 195 -54.62 -26.75 -10.81
C ARG A 195 -53.51 -27.38 -9.96
N HIS A 196 -53.47 -28.70 -9.86
CA HIS A 196 -52.42 -29.42 -9.13
C HIS A 196 -51.04 -29.26 -9.79
N GLU A 197 -50.97 -29.24 -11.12
CA GLU A 197 -49.72 -29.01 -11.84
C GLU A 197 -49.19 -27.58 -11.62
N LEU A 198 -50.07 -26.57 -11.68
CA LEU A 198 -49.71 -25.19 -11.36
C LEU A 198 -49.25 -25.03 -9.90
N MET A 199 -49.92 -25.70 -8.95
CA MET A 199 -49.52 -25.69 -7.55
C MET A 199 -48.14 -26.34 -7.35
N ARG A 200 -47.86 -27.44 -8.04
CA ARG A 200 -46.54 -28.10 -8.00
C ARG A 200 -45.46 -27.19 -8.56
N ASN A 201 -45.69 -26.59 -9.72
CA ASN A 201 -44.74 -25.65 -10.32
C ASN A 201 -44.49 -24.44 -9.41
N PHE A 202 -45.54 -23.92 -8.77
CA PHE A 202 -45.39 -22.83 -7.79
C PHE A 202 -44.49 -23.25 -6.62
N LEU A 203 -44.71 -24.41 -6.02
CA LEU A 203 -43.88 -24.93 -4.93
C LEU A 203 -42.43 -25.19 -5.36
N GLU A 204 -42.19 -25.74 -6.54
CA GLU A 204 -40.84 -25.93 -7.08
C GLU A 204 -40.12 -24.59 -7.30
N THR A 205 -40.82 -23.57 -7.81
CA THR A 205 -40.24 -22.23 -7.96
C THR A 205 -39.93 -21.59 -6.60
N GLN A 206 -40.80 -21.78 -5.60
CA GLN A 206 -40.57 -21.32 -4.24
C GLN A 206 -39.35 -21.99 -3.61
N GLU A 207 -39.23 -23.31 -3.70
CA GLU A 207 -38.07 -24.07 -3.20
C GLU A 207 -36.78 -23.61 -3.89
N SER A 208 -36.80 -23.39 -5.20
CA SER A 208 -35.63 -22.90 -5.95
C SER A 208 -35.19 -21.49 -5.50
N LEU A 209 -36.15 -20.63 -5.15
CA LEU A 209 -35.88 -19.29 -4.65
C LEU A 209 -35.27 -19.34 -3.24
N GLU A 210 -35.82 -20.18 -2.36
CA GLU A 210 -35.28 -20.39 -1.01
C GLU A 210 -33.85 -20.95 -1.06
N ASP A 211 -33.58 -21.92 -1.94
CA ASP A 211 -32.24 -22.47 -2.14
C ASP A 211 -31.26 -21.44 -2.70
N TYR A 212 -31.70 -20.59 -3.63
CA TYR A 212 -30.90 -19.47 -4.11
C TYR A 212 -30.55 -18.50 -2.99
N GLN A 213 -31.54 -18.13 -2.15
CA GLN A 213 -31.33 -17.26 -0.99
C GLN A 213 -30.37 -17.89 0.03
N ARG A 214 -30.53 -19.18 0.36
CA ARG A 214 -29.61 -19.92 1.24
C ARG A 214 -28.18 -19.91 0.70
N ARG A 215 -27.97 -20.21 -0.59
CA ARG A 215 -26.64 -20.19 -1.22
C ARG A 215 -26.04 -18.78 -1.23
N SER A 216 -26.86 -17.75 -1.46
CA SER A 216 -26.41 -16.35 -1.39
C SER A 216 -25.97 -15.97 0.03
N HIS A 217 -26.79 -16.31 1.04
CA HIS A 217 -26.44 -16.10 2.45
C HIS A 217 -25.18 -16.85 2.86
N GLU A 218 -24.98 -18.09 2.40
CA GLU A 218 -23.78 -18.88 2.70
C GLU A 218 -22.52 -18.26 2.06
N ARG A 219 -22.63 -17.72 0.84
CA ARG A 219 -21.52 -16.98 0.19
C ARG A 219 -21.16 -15.71 0.96
N ILE A 220 -22.17 -14.92 1.35
CA ILE A 220 -21.96 -13.70 2.14
C ILE A 220 -21.34 -14.06 3.50
N LYS A 221 -21.82 -15.12 4.16
CA LYS A 221 -21.26 -15.60 5.43
C LYS A 221 -19.79 -15.99 5.29
N LYS A 222 -19.43 -16.77 4.25
CA LYS A 222 -18.03 -17.12 3.95
C LYS A 222 -17.17 -15.88 3.70
N GLN A 223 -17.68 -14.88 2.99
CA GLN A 223 -16.97 -13.61 2.78
C GLN A 223 -16.74 -12.85 4.09
N VAL A 224 -17.75 -12.77 4.96
CA VAL A 224 -17.64 -12.16 6.29
C VAL A 224 -16.60 -12.90 7.13
N GLU A 225 -16.60 -14.23 7.14
CA GLU A 225 -15.60 -15.04 7.86
C GLU A 225 -14.17 -14.78 7.33
N THR A 226 -13.99 -14.68 6.00
CA THR A 226 -12.68 -14.34 5.43
C THR A 226 -12.22 -12.93 5.78
N LEU A 227 -13.12 -11.94 5.75
CA LEU A 227 -12.80 -10.57 6.13
C LEU A 227 -12.51 -10.45 7.63
N GLN A 228 -13.20 -11.22 8.46
CA GLN A 228 -12.93 -11.25 9.89
C GLN A 228 -11.55 -11.85 10.17
N ALA A 229 -11.17 -12.92 9.46
CA ALA A 229 -9.83 -13.49 9.56
C ALA A 229 -8.73 -12.47 9.15
N THR A 230 -8.92 -11.73 8.05
CA THR A 230 -7.94 -10.71 7.62
C THR A 230 -7.84 -9.54 8.59
N VAL A 231 -8.96 -9.11 9.19
CA VAL A 231 -8.95 -8.08 10.25
C VAL A 231 -8.14 -8.54 11.46
N THR A 232 -8.36 -9.76 11.96
CA THR A 232 -7.59 -10.29 13.09
C THR A 232 -6.10 -10.42 12.76
N GLN A 233 -5.75 -10.80 11.53
CA GLN A 233 -4.37 -10.81 11.06
C GLN A 233 -3.75 -9.40 11.06
N HIS A 234 -4.48 -8.39 10.59
CA HIS A 234 -3.99 -7.01 10.62
C HIS A 234 -3.86 -6.45 12.04
N GLU A 235 -4.77 -6.79 12.95
CA GLU A 235 -4.68 -6.41 14.36
C GLU A 235 -3.39 -6.96 15.01
N THR A 236 -3.09 -8.24 14.81
CA THR A 236 -1.84 -8.85 15.30
C THR A 236 -0.57 -8.22 14.69
N GLU A 237 -0.61 -7.85 13.41
CA GLU A 237 0.52 -7.15 12.78
C GLU A 237 0.69 -5.72 13.32
N ILE A 238 -0.41 -5.01 13.59
CA ILE A 238 -0.36 -3.69 14.24
C ILE A 238 0.24 -3.81 15.64
N GLU A 239 -0.11 -4.82 16.42
CA GLU A 239 0.49 -5.07 17.73
C GLU A 239 1.99 -5.37 17.63
N ARG A 240 2.40 -6.19 16.64
CA ARG A 240 3.80 -6.48 16.37
C ARG A 240 4.58 -5.21 16.01
N LEU A 241 4.03 -4.35 15.16
CA LEU A 241 4.65 -3.08 14.76
C LEU A 241 4.73 -2.09 15.93
N LYS A 242 3.73 -2.05 16.82
CA LYS A 242 3.80 -1.27 18.07
C LYS A 242 4.93 -1.75 18.98
N ALA A 243 5.13 -3.06 19.10
CA ALA A 243 6.23 -3.63 19.88
C ALA A 243 7.60 -3.27 19.29
N VAL A 244 7.76 -3.35 17.97
CA VAL A 244 9.00 -2.93 17.28
C VAL A 244 9.27 -1.45 17.49
N SER A 245 8.25 -0.59 17.34
CA SER A 245 8.38 0.85 17.57
C SER A 245 8.78 1.20 19.01
N ALA A 246 8.33 0.42 20.00
CA ALA A 246 8.74 0.61 21.40
C ALA A 246 10.23 0.30 21.60
N VAL A 247 10.74 -0.79 21.01
CA VAL A 247 12.17 -1.14 21.06
C VAL A 247 13.03 -0.10 20.34
N GLU A 248 12.58 0.38 19.18
CA GLU A 248 13.27 1.47 18.46
C GLU A 248 13.33 2.76 19.29
N GLN A 249 12.28 3.08 20.04
CA GLN A 249 12.29 4.24 20.92
C GLN A 249 13.25 4.06 22.11
N GLU A 250 13.26 2.88 22.74
CA GLU A 250 14.19 2.56 23.83
C GLU A 250 15.66 2.63 23.37
N THR A 251 15.98 2.04 22.23
CA THR A 251 17.33 2.11 21.65
C THR A 251 17.74 3.53 21.27
N LYS A 252 16.80 4.37 20.82
CA LYS A 252 17.03 5.79 20.58
C LYS A 252 17.33 6.53 21.88
N ASP A 253 16.55 6.29 22.93
CA ASP A 253 16.74 6.92 24.24
C ASP A 253 18.10 6.53 24.85
N ASP A 254 18.52 5.27 24.71
CA ASP A 254 19.85 4.79 25.10
C ASP A 254 20.99 5.49 24.34
N MET A 255 20.85 5.65 23.02
CA MET A 255 21.82 6.37 22.19
C MET A 255 21.89 7.86 22.56
N GLU A 256 20.76 8.49 22.87
CA GLU A 256 20.70 9.87 23.37
C GLU A 256 21.38 10.00 24.74
N ALA A 257 21.16 9.04 25.65
CA ALA A 257 21.82 8.99 26.95
C ALA A 257 23.35 8.85 26.81
N GLN A 258 23.83 7.95 25.94
CA GLN A 258 25.27 7.80 25.63
C GLN A 258 25.85 9.08 25.04
N THR A 259 25.14 9.71 24.10
CA THR A 259 25.56 10.99 23.50
C THR A 259 25.69 12.08 24.55
N LEU A 260 24.75 12.14 25.50
CA LEU A 260 24.78 13.11 26.59
C LEU A 260 25.94 12.84 27.57
N GLU A 261 26.26 11.58 27.84
CA GLU A 261 27.43 11.21 28.66
C GLU A 261 28.75 11.57 27.98
N LEU A 262 28.89 11.30 26.67
CA LEU A 262 30.07 11.74 25.90
C LEU A 262 30.22 13.27 25.91
N ARG A 263 29.12 14.02 25.82
CA ARG A 263 29.15 15.49 25.97
C ARG A 263 29.62 15.92 27.36
N ARG A 264 29.20 15.24 28.44
CA ARG A 264 29.69 15.50 29.80
C ARG A 264 31.18 15.20 29.93
N GLN A 265 31.66 14.11 29.33
CA GLN A 265 33.09 13.76 29.33
C GLN A 265 33.92 14.79 28.56
N LEU A 266 33.45 15.22 27.39
CA LEU A 266 34.08 16.31 26.64
C LEU A 266 34.15 17.59 27.48
N ALA A 267 33.06 18.01 28.13
CA ALA A 267 33.07 19.19 29.01
C ALA A 267 34.09 19.07 30.16
N LYS A 268 34.22 17.88 30.77
CA LYS A 268 35.25 17.59 31.80
C LYS A 268 36.67 17.70 31.24
N LEU A 269 36.93 17.21 30.03
CA LEU A 269 38.24 17.32 29.38
C LEU A 269 38.54 18.77 28.98
N THR A 270 37.55 19.49 28.44
CA THR A 270 37.67 20.91 28.11
C THR A 270 38.03 21.73 29.34
N THR A 271 37.39 21.52 30.48
CA THR A 271 37.73 22.24 31.73
C THR A 271 39.13 21.90 32.26
N ARG A 272 39.58 20.64 32.15
CA ARG A 272 40.98 20.26 32.46
C ARG A 272 41.98 20.94 31.53
N LEU A 273 41.68 21.01 30.24
CA LEU A 273 42.52 21.67 29.25
C LEU A 273 42.70 23.16 29.58
N HIS A 274 41.61 23.87 29.94
CA HIS A 274 41.69 25.27 30.37
C HIS A 274 42.59 25.44 31.61
N LYS A 275 42.55 24.53 32.59
CA LYS A 275 43.47 24.57 33.75
C LYS A 275 44.93 24.45 33.33
N TYR A 276 45.25 23.52 32.44
CA TYR A 276 46.62 23.38 31.92
C TYR A 276 47.06 24.59 31.10
N GLU A 277 46.15 25.23 30.35
CA GLU A 277 46.44 26.48 29.64
C GLU A 277 46.77 27.62 30.63
N ASP A 278 46.01 27.73 31.72
CA ASP A 278 46.26 28.74 32.76
C ASP A 278 47.58 28.49 33.51
N GLU A 279 47.88 27.23 33.84
CA GLU A 279 49.18 26.82 34.39
C GLU A 279 50.33 27.14 33.42
N ALA A 280 50.17 26.87 32.13
CA ALA A 280 51.16 27.20 31.12
C ALA A 280 51.38 28.71 30.98
N ARG A 281 50.31 29.52 31.05
CA ARG A 281 50.40 30.99 31.12
C ARG A 281 51.15 31.44 32.37
N HIS A 282 50.86 30.85 33.54
CA HIS A 282 51.55 31.17 34.78
C HIS A 282 53.05 30.85 34.73
N VAL A 283 53.42 29.67 34.21
CA VAL A 283 54.83 29.30 33.98
C VAL A 283 55.50 30.25 32.99
N SER A 284 54.79 30.72 31.96
CA SER A 284 55.32 31.74 31.03
C SER A 284 55.63 33.06 31.73
N VAL A 285 54.76 33.53 32.64
CA VAL A 285 54.99 34.73 33.45
C VAL A 285 56.20 34.53 34.37
N LEU A 286 56.28 33.41 35.10
CA LEU A 286 57.44 33.09 35.96
C LEU A 286 58.75 33.01 35.18
N ARG A 287 58.74 32.52 33.93
CA ARG A 287 59.91 32.53 33.06
C ARG A 287 60.33 33.94 32.68
N GLN A 288 59.38 34.83 32.39
CA GLN A 288 59.64 36.23 32.09
C GLN A 288 60.23 36.94 33.31
N GLU A 289 59.64 36.77 34.50
CA GLU A 289 60.16 37.31 35.77
C GLU A 289 61.58 36.80 36.07
N ASN A 290 61.82 35.51 35.90
CA ASN A 290 63.17 34.94 36.06
C ASN A 290 64.18 35.53 35.06
N ALA A 291 63.76 35.84 33.84
CA ALA A 291 64.63 36.51 32.87
C ALA A 291 64.99 37.93 33.32
N VAL A 292 64.02 38.69 33.87
CA VAL A 292 64.28 40.02 34.45
C VAL A 292 65.21 39.94 35.66
N LEU A 293 64.96 39.02 36.60
CA LEU A 293 65.81 38.82 37.77
C LEU A 293 67.24 38.42 37.38
N LYS A 294 67.41 37.55 36.36
CA LYS A 294 68.72 37.21 35.82
C LYS A 294 69.45 38.45 35.27
N SER A 295 68.75 39.28 34.49
CA SER A 295 69.31 40.54 33.98
C SER A 295 69.75 41.47 35.11
N GLN A 296 68.98 41.57 36.19
CA GLN A 296 69.34 42.38 37.37
C GLN A 296 70.54 41.81 38.13
N VAL A 297 70.67 40.48 38.23
CA VAL A 297 71.84 39.82 38.82
C VAL A 297 73.08 40.05 37.96
N GLU A 298 72.95 39.99 36.63
CA GLU A 298 74.03 40.30 35.70
C GLU A 298 74.47 41.78 35.83
N GLU A 299 73.52 42.72 35.86
CA GLU A 299 73.80 44.14 36.14
C GLU A 299 74.49 44.33 37.51
N GLY A 300 74.00 43.65 38.55
CA GLY A 300 74.64 43.68 39.87
C GLY A 300 76.06 43.11 39.87
N ARG A 301 76.33 42.07 39.07
CA ARG A 301 77.69 41.52 38.88
C ARG A 301 78.60 42.52 38.17
N GLU A 302 78.09 43.23 37.16
CA GLU A 302 78.86 44.30 36.49
C GLU A 302 79.23 45.42 37.45
N VAL A 303 78.31 45.84 38.32
CA VAL A 303 78.59 46.82 39.38
C VAL A 303 79.66 46.31 40.35
N ILE A 304 79.59 45.04 40.77
CA ILE A 304 80.63 44.44 41.63
C ILE A 304 81.99 44.45 40.91
N ILE A 305 82.05 44.07 39.64
CA ILE A 305 83.28 44.11 38.84
C ILE A 305 83.83 45.54 38.79
N GLN A 306 82.98 46.55 38.56
CA GLN A 306 83.40 47.96 38.56
C GLN A 306 83.94 48.40 39.93
N VAL A 307 83.30 47.98 41.04
CA VAL A 307 83.77 48.27 42.40
C VAL A 307 85.10 47.57 42.68
N GLU A 308 85.27 46.32 42.25
CA GLU A 308 86.52 45.57 42.36
C GLU A 308 87.63 46.25 41.55
N GLU A 309 87.36 46.70 40.33
CA GLU A 309 88.30 47.46 39.50
C GLU A 309 88.69 48.78 40.17
N LEU A 310 87.74 49.55 40.68
CA LEU A 310 88.00 50.79 41.42
C LEU A 310 88.83 50.51 42.70
N THR A 311 88.52 49.43 43.41
CA THR A 311 89.27 48.99 44.59
C THR A 311 90.70 48.59 44.22
N GLN A 312 90.88 47.87 43.11
CA GLN A 312 92.20 47.54 42.58
C GLN A 312 92.96 48.79 42.14
N GLN A 313 92.30 49.75 41.50
CA GLN A 313 92.90 51.05 41.15
C GLN A 313 93.36 51.80 42.41
N LEU A 314 92.53 51.83 43.46
CA LEU A 314 92.90 52.41 44.75
C LEU A 314 94.07 51.66 45.41
N ARG A 315 94.10 50.32 45.36
CA ARG A 315 95.25 49.52 45.82
C ARG A 315 96.52 49.81 45.01
N ARG A 316 96.44 49.97 43.69
CA ARG A 316 97.57 50.37 42.84
C ARG A 316 98.06 51.77 43.20
N ARG A 317 97.16 52.73 43.43
CA ARG A 317 97.53 54.08 43.88
C ARG A 317 98.11 54.09 45.29
N ARG A 318 97.62 53.22 46.19
CA ARG A 318 98.19 53.03 47.53
C ARG A 318 99.57 52.37 47.46
N GLY A 319 99.77 51.35 46.63
CA GLY A 319 101.09 50.76 46.37
C GLY A 319 102.07 51.73 45.71
N GLN A 320 101.61 52.67 44.88
CA GLN A 320 102.41 53.78 44.36
C GLN A 320 102.77 54.81 45.46
N HIS A 321 101.93 54.96 46.50
CA HIS A 321 102.22 55.78 47.67
C HIS A 321 103.20 55.09 48.64
N ASP A 322 103.08 53.78 48.81
CA ASP A 322 103.97 52.99 49.67
C ASP A 322 105.37 52.79 49.02
N GLN A 323 105.49 52.91 47.69
CA GLN A 323 106.79 52.95 46.98
C GLN A 323 107.53 54.29 47.07
N ALA A 324 106.92 55.36 47.62
CA ALA A 324 107.60 56.62 47.92
C ALA A 324 108.16 56.69 49.36
N GLY A 325 107.95 55.66 50.18
CA GLY A 325 108.41 55.65 51.56
C GLY A 325 108.58 54.23 52.09
N HIS A 326 109.59 53.51 51.61
CA HIS A 326 110.48 52.65 52.44
C HIS A 326 111.46 51.86 51.55
N MET A 327 112.64 52.44 51.38
CA MET A 327 113.88 51.69 51.34
C MET A 327 114.11 51.12 52.75
N ALA A 328 113.92 49.81 52.96
CA ALA A 328 114.68 48.96 53.88
C ALA A 328 114.01 47.59 54.07
N ASN A 329 114.83 46.54 53.92
CA ASN A 329 114.69 45.15 54.41
C ASN A 329 114.02 44.11 53.49
N ALA A 330 114.87 43.36 52.77
CA ALA A 330 115.17 41.91 52.90
C ALA A 330 114.18 41.05 53.74
N ALA A 331 113.86 39.78 53.45
CA ALA A 331 114.35 38.74 52.52
C ALA A 331 113.30 37.60 52.40
N ASP A 332 113.44 36.78 51.35
CA ASP A 332 113.14 35.33 51.17
C ASP A 332 112.01 34.63 51.98
N ASP A 333 111.07 33.94 51.32
CA ASP A 333 111.20 32.54 50.82
C ASP A 333 109.85 32.01 50.23
N SER A 334 109.98 31.09 49.27
CA SER A 334 109.08 30.26 48.45
C SER A 334 107.71 29.82 49.01
N GLY A 335 106.65 29.58 48.21
CA GLY A 335 106.66 28.78 46.99
C GLY A 335 105.37 28.82 46.14
N ASN A 336 105.60 29.05 44.83
CA ASN A 336 105.09 28.39 43.62
C ASN A 336 103.90 27.38 43.75
N SER A 337 102.78 27.50 43.03
CA SER A 337 102.59 27.08 41.61
C SER A 337 101.18 27.56 41.17
N SER A 338 100.98 28.36 40.11
CA SER A 338 101.07 28.09 38.66
C SER A 338 100.17 26.96 38.17
N ILE A 339 99.08 27.29 37.45
CA ILE A 339 98.83 26.86 36.06
C ILE A 339 97.86 27.85 35.40
N HIS A 340 98.29 28.25 34.21
CA HIS A 340 97.67 29.11 33.20
C HIS A 340 96.60 28.40 32.36
N LEU A 341 95.97 29.22 31.51
CA LEU A 341 95.14 28.98 30.31
C LEU A 341 93.63 29.08 30.59
N GLY A 342 92.88 30.00 30.00
CA GLY A 342 93.12 30.81 28.81
C GLY A 342 91.92 30.66 27.88
N THR A 343 91.52 31.78 27.24
CA THR A 343 90.63 31.86 26.06
C THR A 343 89.17 31.43 26.27
N SER A 344 88.16 31.96 25.58
CA SER A 344 87.96 33.11 24.71
C SER A 344 86.50 33.00 24.24
N LEU A 345 85.81 34.14 24.13
CA LEU A 345 84.79 34.46 23.12
C LEU A 345 83.63 33.50 22.77
N GLN A 346 82.46 34.14 22.76
CA GLN A 346 81.45 34.09 21.69
C GLN A 346 80.33 33.04 21.73
N SER A 347 79.15 33.57 22.06
CA SER A 347 78.01 33.72 21.14
C SER A 347 76.93 32.62 21.04
N ALA A 348 75.70 33.12 21.08
CA ALA A 348 74.50 32.66 20.38
C ALA A 348 73.90 31.29 20.79
N SER A 349 73.05 31.32 21.82
CA SER A 349 71.97 30.33 21.96
C SER A 349 70.77 30.77 21.12
N GLY A 350 70.64 30.17 19.94
CA GLY A 350 69.53 30.40 19.02
C GLY A 350 69.02 29.09 18.42
N LYS A 351 67.71 28.89 18.53
CA LYS A 351 66.83 28.06 17.69
C LYS A 351 67.08 26.54 17.66
N GLY A 352 66.27 25.84 18.45
CA GLY A 352 65.78 24.52 18.07
C GLY A 352 64.78 24.64 16.91
N LYS A 353 65.14 24.09 15.74
CA LYS A 353 64.21 23.66 14.69
C LYS A 353 64.76 22.39 14.03
N ASN A 354 64.04 21.31 14.26
CA ASN A 354 63.64 20.26 13.34
C ASN A 354 64.46 20.06 12.06
N SER A 355 65.09 18.88 12.00
CA SER A 355 64.88 17.86 10.98
C SER A 355 64.47 18.33 9.58
N SER A 356 65.43 18.30 8.65
CA SER A 356 65.21 17.80 7.29
C SER A 356 66.57 17.49 6.66
N ARG A 357 66.99 16.22 6.69
CA ARG A 357 68.18 15.71 5.98
C ARG A 357 67.72 14.76 4.87
N VAL A 358 67.55 15.29 3.66
CA VAL A 358 67.53 14.53 2.41
C VAL A 358 68.28 15.33 1.33
N GLN A 359 69.22 14.63 0.67
CA GLN A 359 69.86 14.89 -0.63
C GLN A 359 70.66 16.19 -0.87
N ARG A 360 71.98 16.05 -1.12
CA ARG A 360 72.53 16.00 -2.49
C ARG A 360 74.04 15.72 -2.51
N GLU A 361 74.40 14.64 -3.19
CA GLU A 361 75.38 14.56 -4.28
C GLU A 361 76.48 15.64 -4.45
N ARG A 362 77.72 15.12 -4.56
CA ARG A 362 78.85 15.50 -5.45
C ARG A 362 80.09 16.21 -4.87
N ARG A 363 81.20 15.47 -5.10
CA ARG A 363 82.51 15.84 -5.71
C ARG A 363 83.74 15.96 -4.81
N ALA A 364 84.78 15.25 -5.28
CA ALA A 364 86.22 15.51 -5.22
C ALA A 364 86.84 15.56 -3.82
N GLY A 365 87.80 14.70 -3.46
CA GLY A 365 89.04 14.47 -4.19
C GLY A 365 90.10 15.46 -3.67
N MET A 366 90.85 15.09 -2.63
CA MET A 366 92.13 15.65 -2.21
C MET A 366 92.79 14.67 -1.24
N ALA A 367 93.96 14.13 -1.61
CA ALA A 367 95.26 14.30 -0.93
C ALA A 367 95.29 13.67 0.48
N GLY A 368 96.00 12.57 0.75
CA GLY A 368 97.38 12.33 0.35
C GLY A 368 98.28 13.16 1.25
N ASP A 369 98.58 12.69 2.46
CA ASP A 369 99.72 13.15 3.25
C ASP A 369 100.10 12.17 4.38
N ASN A 370 101.36 11.72 4.29
CA ASN A 370 102.32 11.63 5.39
C ASN A 370 102.19 10.50 6.44
N MET A 371 102.57 9.29 6.05
CA MET A 371 103.02 8.23 6.97
C MET A 371 104.49 8.46 7.38
N ASN A 372 104.73 9.39 8.30
CA ASN A 372 106.04 9.54 8.93
C ASN A 372 106.13 8.68 10.20
N ASN A 373 106.79 7.55 9.99
CA ASN A 373 107.56 6.71 10.91
C ASN A 373 107.96 7.39 12.25
N SER A 374 107.08 7.39 13.25
CA SER A 374 107.44 7.67 14.64
C SER A 374 107.56 6.34 15.39
N GLY A 375 108.73 6.04 15.93
CA GLY A 375 108.95 4.91 16.83
C GLY A 375 108.06 5.03 18.07
N LEU A 376 106.83 4.53 17.98
CA LEU A 376 105.94 4.36 19.12
C LEU A 376 106.59 3.34 20.04
N THR A 377 107.01 3.83 21.21
CA THR A 377 107.35 2.96 22.34
C THR A 377 106.18 2.00 22.61
N ILE A 378 106.43 0.81 23.16
CA ILE A 378 105.40 -0.21 23.45
C ILE A 378 104.15 0.40 24.14
N ASN A 379 104.34 1.45 24.95
CA ASN A 379 103.26 2.18 25.62
C ASN A 379 102.35 2.97 24.67
N GLY A 380 102.87 3.50 23.56
CA GLY A 380 102.08 4.19 22.53
C GLY A 380 101.16 3.23 21.78
N ILE A 381 101.67 2.05 21.40
CA ILE A 381 100.86 0.99 20.77
C ILE A 381 99.76 0.51 21.73
N LEU A 382 100.08 0.34 23.02
CA LEU A 382 99.08 -0.01 24.03
C LEU A 382 98.03 1.07 24.24
N SER A 383 98.41 2.35 24.17
CA SER A 383 97.46 3.46 24.25
C SER A 383 96.51 3.49 23.04
N GLU A 384 97.03 3.28 21.84
CA GLU A 384 96.25 3.24 20.60
C GLU A 384 95.30 2.02 20.55
N LEU A 385 95.76 0.85 21.02
CA LEU A 385 94.91 -0.33 21.17
C LEU A 385 93.79 -0.10 22.21
N ARG A 386 94.07 0.64 23.30
CA ARG A 386 93.04 1.00 24.29
C ARG A 386 92.01 1.96 23.72
N THR A 387 92.41 2.96 22.96
CA THR A 387 91.47 3.86 22.28
C THR A 387 90.64 3.12 21.25
N MET A 388 91.24 2.22 20.47
CA MET A 388 90.51 1.40 19.50
C MET A 388 89.50 0.46 20.18
N LEU A 389 89.88 -0.16 21.29
CA LEU A 389 88.96 -0.98 22.08
C LEU A 389 87.78 -0.16 22.61
N PHE A 390 88.06 1.05 23.12
CA PHE A 390 87.03 1.98 23.58
C PHE A 390 86.07 2.39 22.44
N ASP A 391 86.61 2.75 21.27
CA ASP A 391 85.82 3.12 20.09
C ASP A 391 84.96 1.94 19.58
N MET A 392 85.51 0.72 19.60
CA MET A 392 84.76 -0.49 19.27
C MET A 392 83.64 -0.76 20.29
N ASP A 393 83.88 -0.54 21.59
CA ASP A 393 82.85 -0.68 22.61
C ASP A 393 81.74 0.36 22.42
N GLU A 394 82.07 1.62 22.13
CA GLU A 394 81.08 2.64 21.79
C GLU A 394 80.27 2.26 20.55
N GLU A 395 80.92 1.75 19.49
CA GLU A 395 80.26 1.28 18.28
C GLU A 395 79.36 0.07 18.57
N ILE A 396 79.78 -0.88 19.40
CA ILE A 396 78.93 -2.00 19.84
C ILE A 396 77.71 -1.47 20.61
N HIS A 397 77.86 -0.49 21.50
CA HIS A 397 76.73 0.10 22.22
C HIS A 397 75.78 0.82 21.26
N ARG A 398 76.30 1.55 20.27
CA ARG A 398 75.51 2.21 19.23
C ARG A 398 74.74 1.20 18.38
N LEU A 399 75.40 0.12 17.94
CA LEU A 399 74.76 -0.96 17.18
C LEU A 399 73.69 -1.69 18.01
N LYS A 400 73.92 -1.92 19.31
CA LYS A 400 72.89 -2.45 20.22
C LYS A 400 71.69 -1.52 20.34
N GLY A 401 71.92 -0.20 20.43
CA GLY A 401 70.85 0.80 20.42
C GLY A 401 70.03 0.77 19.13
N HIS A 402 70.70 0.69 17.97
CA HIS A 402 70.03 0.53 16.68
C HIS A 402 69.23 -0.78 16.57
N LEU A 403 69.77 -1.89 17.09
CA LEU A 403 69.06 -3.17 17.09
C LEU A 403 67.81 -3.12 17.98
N ALA A 404 67.89 -2.46 19.13
CA ALA A 404 66.74 -2.26 20.01
C ALA A 404 65.64 -1.41 19.34
N SER A 405 66.01 -0.30 18.69
CA SER A 405 65.04 0.50 17.92
C SER A 405 64.44 -0.29 16.75
N GLN A 406 65.23 -1.13 16.07
CA GLN A 406 64.72 -2.00 15.01
C GLN A 406 63.71 -3.04 15.54
N GLN A 407 63.91 -3.57 16.75
CA GLN A 407 62.94 -4.48 17.37
C GLN A 407 61.62 -3.78 17.72
N GLU A 408 61.66 -2.53 18.16
CA GLU A 408 60.47 -1.71 18.39
C GLU A 408 59.71 -1.43 17.09
N ASP A 409 60.42 -1.06 16.02
CA ASP A 409 59.85 -0.88 14.69
C ASP A 409 59.21 -2.18 14.15
N GLU A 410 59.85 -3.33 14.34
CA GLU A 410 59.27 -4.63 13.98
C GLU A 410 58.01 -4.97 14.78
N HIS A 411 57.94 -4.58 16.05
CA HIS A 411 56.73 -4.72 16.85
C HIS A 411 55.60 -3.85 16.33
N MET A 412 55.89 -2.57 16.07
CA MET A 412 54.92 -1.62 15.52
C MET A 412 54.41 -2.08 14.14
N ILE A 413 55.29 -2.58 13.27
CA ILE A 413 54.89 -3.12 11.97
C ILE A 413 53.98 -4.35 12.14
N ARG A 414 54.23 -5.21 13.13
CA ARG A 414 53.34 -6.34 13.44
C ARG A 414 51.98 -5.88 13.93
N GLU A 415 51.91 -4.89 14.82
CA GLU A 415 50.65 -4.30 15.29
C GLU A 415 49.86 -3.64 14.15
N LEU A 416 50.52 -2.85 13.29
CA LEU A 416 49.85 -2.26 12.14
C LEU A 416 49.31 -3.31 11.16
N ARG A 417 50.01 -4.45 11.00
CA ARG A 417 49.53 -5.56 10.18
C ARG A 417 48.31 -6.24 10.79
N THR A 418 48.27 -6.44 12.10
CA THR A 418 47.09 -7.02 12.77
C THR A 418 45.91 -6.05 12.71
N GLU A 419 46.12 -4.76 12.92
CA GLU A 419 45.11 -3.71 12.75
C GLU A 419 44.56 -3.66 11.32
N LEU A 420 45.45 -3.68 10.31
CA LEU A 420 45.04 -3.72 8.90
C LEU A 420 44.21 -4.98 8.60
N SER A 421 44.62 -6.15 9.12
CA SER A 421 43.86 -7.40 8.96
C SER A 421 42.47 -7.30 9.59
N MET A 422 42.34 -6.74 10.79
CA MET A 422 41.04 -6.51 11.43
C MET A 422 40.17 -5.51 10.65
N LEU A 423 40.77 -4.46 10.08
CA LEU A 423 40.05 -3.50 9.25
C LEU A 423 39.55 -4.14 7.95
N MET A 424 40.36 -4.99 7.31
CA MET A 424 39.95 -5.74 6.13
C MET A 424 38.80 -6.70 6.43
N GLU A 425 38.85 -7.43 7.55
CA GLU A 425 37.78 -8.33 7.97
C GLU A 425 36.47 -7.56 8.27
N ARG A 426 36.56 -6.42 8.97
CA ARG A 426 35.41 -5.53 9.20
C ARG A 426 34.83 -4.98 7.90
N ALA A 427 35.68 -4.61 6.94
CA ALA A 427 35.24 -4.15 5.62
C ALA A 427 34.50 -5.26 4.87
N GLN A 428 35.02 -6.48 4.87
CA GLN A 428 34.39 -7.64 4.25
C GLN A 428 33.05 -7.99 4.90
N ALA A 429 32.95 -7.96 6.23
CA ALA A 429 31.69 -8.14 6.95
C ALA A 429 30.67 -7.03 6.62
N GLY A 430 31.13 -5.80 6.44
CA GLY A 430 30.32 -4.68 5.97
C GLY A 430 29.76 -4.91 4.56
N GLU A 431 30.58 -5.41 3.64
CA GLU A 431 30.15 -5.75 2.27
C GLU A 431 29.09 -6.86 2.26
N GLN A 432 29.26 -7.90 3.07
CA GLN A 432 28.26 -8.96 3.21
C GLN A 432 26.92 -8.43 3.71
N ARG A 433 26.92 -7.58 4.75
CA ARG A 433 25.70 -6.94 5.26
C ARG A 433 25.03 -6.06 4.20
N TYR A 434 25.82 -5.34 3.40
CA TYR A 434 25.30 -4.54 2.30
C TYR A 434 24.60 -5.42 1.25
N GLN A 435 25.20 -6.55 0.86
CA GLN A 435 24.58 -7.51 -0.08
C GLN A 435 23.30 -8.13 0.49
N GLU A 436 23.24 -8.41 1.79
CA GLU A 436 22.01 -8.89 2.44
C GLU A 436 20.91 -7.83 2.44
N LEU A 437 21.25 -6.58 2.76
CA LEU A 437 20.32 -5.44 2.68
C LEU A 437 19.81 -5.24 1.25
N GLU A 438 20.67 -5.31 0.24
CA GLU A 438 20.29 -5.21 -1.16
C GLU A 438 19.29 -6.31 -1.55
N LYS A 439 19.50 -7.56 -1.09
CA LYS A 439 18.53 -8.66 -1.29
C LYS A 439 17.20 -8.40 -0.58
N VAL A 440 17.21 -7.83 0.63
CA VAL A 440 15.98 -7.46 1.36
C VAL A 440 15.22 -6.37 0.61
N VAL A 441 15.91 -5.31 0.16
CA VAL A 441 15.33 -4.22 -0.63
C VAL A 441 14.70 -4.77 -1.91
N GLY A 442 15.40 -5.63 -2.65
CA GLY A 442 14.86 -6.26 -3.87
C GLY A 442 13.59 -7.07 -3.62
N ARG A 443 13.49 -7.80 -2.49
CA ARG A 443 12.25 -8.50 -2.10
C ARG A 443 11.11 -7.53 -1.78
N LEU A 444 11.38 -6.47 -1.03
CA LEU A 444 10.38 -5.45 -0.68
C LEU A 444 9.86 -4.71 -1.93
N GLU A 445 10.72 -4.41 -2.90
CA GLU A 445 10.32 -3.80 -4.17
C GLU A 445 9.44 -4.73 -5.01
N ALA A 446 9.74 -6.03 -5.03
CA ALA A 446 8.92 -7.04 -5.69
C ALA A 446 7.53 -7.18 -5.03
N ASP A 447 7.48 -7.21 -3.69
CA ASP A 447 6.23 -7.26 -2.93
C ASP A 447 5.39 -5.99 -3.13
N LYS A 448 6.02 -4.81 -3.09
CA LYS A 448 5.37 -3.53 -3.41
C LYS A 448 4.74 -3.55 -4.80
N SER A 449 5.47 -4.09 -5.79
CA SER A 449 4.97 -4.21 -7.17
C SER A 449 3.82 -5.21 -7.29
N ARG A 450 3.81 -6.29 -6.50
CA ARG A 450 2.70 -7.26 -6.43
C ARG A 450 1.45 -6.61 -5.84
N LEU A 451 1.57 -5.96 -4.68
CA LEU A 451 0.47 -5.29 -4.01
C LEU A 451 -0.11 -4.16 -4.86
N ALA A 452 0.73 -3.40 -5.58
CA ALA A 452 0.25 -2.37 -6.50
C ALA A 452 -0.64 -2.95 -7.60
N ARG A 453 -0.28 -4.10 -8.18
CA ARG A 453 -1.10 -4.80 -9.18
C ARG A 453 -2.43 -5.29 -8.60
N GLU A 454 -2.40 -5.87 -7.41
CA GLU A 454 -3.61 -6.33 -6.71
C GLU A 454 -4.58 -5.18 -6.42
N VAL A 455 -4.07 -4.02 -5.97
CA VAL A 455 -4.89 -2.81 -5.77
C VAL A 455 -5.52 -2.34 -7.08
N THR A 456 -4.78 -2.34 -8.20
CA THR A 456 -5.35 -1.95 -9.50
C THR A 456 -6.45 -2.92 -9.96
N GLU A 457 -6.28 -4.23 -9.73
CA GLU A 457 -7.28 -5.24 -10.09
C GLU A 457 -8.56 -5.10 -9.24
N LEU A 458 -8.41 -4.95 -7.92
CA LEU A 458 -9.54 -4.71 -7.02
C LEU A 458 -10.28 -3.41 -7.35
N THR A 459 -9.55 -2.35 -7.72
CA THR A 459 -10.16 -1.08 -8.15
C THR A 459 -10.98 -1.27 -9.42
N GLN A 460 -10.50 -2.05 -10.39
CA GLN A 460 -11.25 -2.37 -11.59
C GLN A 460 -12.50 -3.20 -11.28
N GLN A 461 -12.39 -4.21 -10.40
CA GLN A 461 -13.54 -5.02 -9.98
C GLN A 461 -14.62 -4.18 -9.29
N VAL A 462 -14.24 -3.21 -8.47
CA VAL A 462 -15.18 -2.26 -7.84
C VAL A 462 -15.90 -1.43 -8.92
N ALA A 463 -15.16 -0.86 -9.88
CA ALA A 463 -15.75 -0.09 -10.97
C ALA A 463 -16.74 -0.91 -11.82
N ASP A 464 -16.42 -2.18 -12.09
CA ASP A 464 -17.32 -3.08 -12.81
C ASP A 464 -18.61 -3.37 -12.01
N ARG A 465 -18.50 -3.52 -10.68
CA ARG A 465 -19.67 -3.73 -9.80
C ARG A 465 -20.53 -2.48 -9.69
N ASP A 466 -19.93 -1.30 -9.62
CA ASP A 466 -20.66 -0.03 -9.63
C ASP A 466 -21.46 0.14 -10.93
N SER A 467 -20.87 -0.22 -12.07
CA SER A 467 -21.57 -0.23 -13.37
C SER A 467 -22.75 -1.21 -13.41
N GLN A 468 -22.60 -2.40 -12.79
CA GLN A 468 -23.70 -3.36 -12.64
C GLN A 468 -24.83 -2.81 -11.76
N VAL A 469 -24.49 -2.17 -10.63
CA VAL A 469 -25.47 -1.53 -9.73
C VAL A 469 -26.24 -0.44 -10.47
N LEU A 470 -25.57 0.45 -11.20
CA LEU A 470 -26.22 1.49 -12.02
C LEU A 470 -27.18 0.90 -13.05
N THR A 471 -26.81 -0.22 -13.68
CA THR A 471 -27.67 -0.93 -14.64
C THR A 471 -28.91 -1.52 -13.97
N LEU A 472 -28.75 -2.10 -12.77
CA LEU A 472 -29.88 -2.63 -12.00
C LEU A 472 -30.81 -1.51 -11.52
N ASP A 473 -30.27 -0.39 -11.04
CA ASP A 473 -31.04 0.78 -10.62
C ASP A 473 -31.86 1.38 -11.77
N ALA A 474 -31.29 1.44 -12.97
CA ALA A 474 -32.00 1.88 -14.17
C ALA A 474 -33.17 0.93 -14.50
N ARG A 475 -32.95 -0.39 -14.43
CA ARG A 475 -34.02 -1.40 -14.65
C ARG A 475 -35.10 -1.32 -13.59
N LEU A 476 -34.73 -1.12 -12.32
CA LEU A 476 -35.66 -0.97 -11.21
C LEU A 476 -36.51 0.28 -11.41
N SER A 477 -35.88 1.41 -11.78
CA SER A 477 -36.58 2.66 -12.09
C SER A 477 -37.58 2.48 -13.23
N GLN A 478 -37.18 1.80 -14.32
CA GLN A 478 -38.09 1.48 -15.43
C GLN A 478 -39.29 0.64 -14.99
N ARG A 479 -39.07 -0.38 -14.14
CA ARG A 479 -40.15 -1.22 -13.61
C ARG A 479 -41.08 -0.45 -12.69
N ASN A 480 -40.56 0.47 -11.88
CA ASN A 480 -41.38 1.35 -11.05
C ASN A 480 -42.27 2.25 -11.91
N SER A 481 -41.75 2.84 -12.99
CA SER A 481 -42.57 3.62 -13.94
C SER A 481 -43.70 2.77 -14.55
N GLN A 482 -43.40 1.54 -14.97
CA GLN A 482 -44.43 0.62 -15.49
C GLN A 482 -45.51 0.28 -14.45
N ILE A 483 -45.12 0.12 -13.18
CA ILE A 483 -46.09 -0.13 -12.09
C ILE A 483 -47.00 1.08 -11.91
N ILE A 484 -46.47 2.31 -11.96
CA ILE A 484 -47.25 3.55 -11.85
C ILE A 484 -48.26 3.64 -13.01
N GLU A 485 -47.82 3.41 -14.26
CA GLU A 485 -48.71 3.39 -15.43
C GLU A 485 -49.84 2.37 -15.29
N LEU A 486 -49.53 1.14 -14.85
CA LEU A 486 -50.55 0.11 -14.61
C LEU A 486 -51.52 0.48 -13.49
N GLN A 487 -51.05 1.15 -12.43
CA GLN A 487 -51.90 1.65 -11.35
C GLN A 487 -52.87 2.72 -11.84
N GLU A 488 -52.42 3.64 -12.69
CA GLU A 488 -53.27 4.65 -13.34
C GLU A 488 -54.32 4.00 -14.23
N ASP A 489 -53.94 3.03 -15.07
CA ASP A 489 -54.86 2.27 -15.92
C ASP A 489 -55.95 1.54 -15.12
N VAL A 490 -55.57 0.90 -14.02
CA VAL A 490 -56.53 0.23 -13.11
C VAL A 490 -57.48 1.26 -12.50
N SER A 491 -56.98 2.40 -12.03
CA SER A 491 -57.80 3.48 -11.47
C SER A 491 -58.82 4.03 -12.49
N ASN A 492 -58.38 4.22 -13.73
CA ASN A 492 -59.25 4.67 -14.83
C ASN A 492 -60.36 3.65 -15.12
N ARG A 493 -60.01 2.37 -15.22
CA ARG A 493 -61.00 1.29 -15.43
C ARG A 493 -61.98 1.16 -14.27
N CYS A 494 -61.53 1.25 -13.02
CA CYS A 494 -62.42 1.27 -11.86
C CYS A 494 -63.42 2.43 -11.92
N SER A 495 -62.97 3.61 -12.34
CA SER A 495 -63.83 4.79 -12.51
C SER A 495 -64.85 4.60 -13.64
N GLU A 496 -64.45 3.98 -14.75
CA GLU A 496 -65.34 3.64 -15.87
C GLU A 496 -66.41 2.61 -15.46
N ILE A 497 -66.00 1.56 -14.74
CA ILE A 497 -66.91 0.54 -14.19
C ILE A 497 -67.95 1.20 -13.29
N ALA A 498 -67.51 2.04 -12.34
CA ALA A 498 -68.43 2.75 -11.44
C ALA A 498 -69.44 3.64 -12.19
N ARG A 499 -69.02 4.25 -13.32
CA ARG A 499 -69.93 5.01 -14.20
C ARG A 499 -70.95 4.11 -14.87
N LEU A 500 -70.52 2.99 -15.45
CA LEU A 500 -71.38 2.02 -16.12
C LEU A 500 -72.38 1.38 -15.14
N GLU A 501 -71.94 1.05 -13.93
CA GLU A 501 -72.82 0.55 -12.86
C GLU A 501 -73.94 1.55 -12.51
N LYS A 502 -73.61 2.84 -12.47
CA LYS A 502 -74.60 3.90 -12.25
C LYS A 502 -75.60 4.02 -13.41
N GLU A 503 -75.12 3.91 -14.65
CA GLU A 503 -75.98 3.94 -15.84
C GLU A 503 -76.96 2.76 -15.87
N VAL A 504 -76.47 1.53 -15.63
CA VAL A 504 -77.30 0.33 -15.55
C VAL A 504 -78.32 0.44 -14.41
N GLY A 505 -77.89 0.93 -13.24
CA GLY A 505 -78.77 1.15 -12.09
C GLY A 505 -79.83 2.23 -12.27
N HIS A 506 -79.76 3.07 -13.31
CA HIS A 506 -80.82 4.03 -13.66
C HIS A 506 -81.81 3.47 -14.69
N THR A 507 -81.43 2.41 -15.42
CA THR A 507 -82.27 1.78 -16.45
C THR A 507 -83.16 0.65 -15.95
N LEU A 508 -82.84 0.09 -14.78
CA LEU A 508 -83.67 -0.87 -14.04
C LEU A 508 -84.59 -0.13 -13.07
#